data_AF-A0A538JIJ9-F1
#
_entry.id   AF-A0A538JIJ9-F1
#
_cell.length_a   1.000
_cell.length_b   1.000
_cell.length_c   1.000
_cell.angle_alpha   90.00
_cell.angle_beta   90.00
_cell.angle_gamma   90.00
#
_symmetry.space_group_name_H-M   'P 1'
#
loop_
_entity.id
_entity.type
_entity.pdbx_description
1 polymer ?
#
loop_
_entity_poly.entity_id
_entity_poly.type
_entity_poly.pdbx_seq_one_letter_code
_entity_poly.pdbx_strand_id
1 'polypeptide(L)' 'MSNETIDAANDVLRAKGYDERDLAAFPTPMGPDRAILKGARILSPFSDDAATVLRVATELVPPAAELKGTLRPADLRAKL' A
#
# COMPACT_ATOMS: atom_id res chain seq x y z
N MET A 1 16.05 5.76 3.44
CA MET A 1 14.80 6.45 3.77
C MET A 1 13.62 5.88 2.98
N SER A 2 13.42 6.24 1.70
CA SER A 2 12.22 5.81 0.95
C SER A 2 12.17 4.31 0.66
N ASN A 3 13.29 3.69 0.24
CA ASN A 3 13.35 2.23 0.05
C ASN A 3 13.08 1.46 1.35
N GLU A 4 13.68 1.87 2.47
CA GLU A 4 13.42 1.24 3.78
C GLU A 4 11.94 1.37 4.19
N THR A 5 11.30 2.49 3.86
CA THR A 5 9.88 2.73 4.14
C THR A 5 8.98 1.85 3.26
N ILE A 6 9.35 1.67 1.98
CA ILE A 6 8.66 0.76 1.06
C ILE A 6 8.81 -0.70 1.50
N ASP A 7 10.00 -1.09 1.93
CA ASP A 7 10.27 -2.44 2.44
C ASP A 7 9.46 -2.70 3.72
N ALA A 8 9.42 -1.74 4.65
CA ALA A 8 8.58 -1.82 5.84
C ALA A 8 7.09 -1.92 5.51
N ALA A 9 6.61 -1.18 4.50
CA ALA A 9 5.22 -1.29 4.06
C ALA A 9 4.92 -2.69 3.51
N ASN A 10 5.86 -3.25 2.74
CA ASN A 10 5.74 -4.62 2.21
C ASN A 10 5.82 -5.69 3.30
N ASP A 11 6.62 -5.51 4.35
CA ASP A 11 6.64 -6.40 5.52
C ASP A 11 5.27 -6.42 6.22
N VAL A 12 4.64 -5.26 6.41
CA VAL A 12 3.30 -5.14 6.99
C VAL A 12 2.25 -5.82 6.11
N LEU A 13 2.29 -5.61 4.80
CA LEU A 13 1.35 -6.24 3.86
C LEU A 13 1.50 -7.76 3.84
N ARG A 14 2.74 -8.28 3.86
CA ARG A 14 3.02 -9.72 3.99
C ARG A 14 2.50 -10.29 5.31
N ALA A 15 2.71 -9.58 6.42
CA ALA A 15 2.16 -9.98 7.72
C ALA A 15 0.63 -10.00 7.75
N LYS A 16 -0.03 -9.15 6.94
CA LYS A 16 -1.49 -9.13 6.73
C LYS A 16 -1.99 -10.21 5.76
N GLY A 17 -1.10 -11.00 5.16
CA GLY A 17 -1.43 -12.10 4.26
C GLY A 17 -1.57 -11.70 2.79
N TYR A 18 -1.07 -10.53 2.39
CA TYR A 18 -0.98 -10.17 0.97
C TYR A 18 0.34 -10.65 0.39
N ASP A 19 0.27 -11.27 -0.80
CA ASP A 19 1.44 -11.43 -1.65
C ASP A 19 1.65 -10.21 -2.57
N GLU A 20 2.79 -10.16 -3.26
CA GLU A 20 3.13 -9.03 -4.14
C GLU A 20 2.13 -8.81 -5.30
N ARG A 21 1.50 -9.88 -5.79
CA ARG A 21 0.51 -9.81 -6.88
C ARG A 21 -0.82 -9.28 -6.37
N ASP A 22 -1.18 -9.63 -5.14
CA ASP A 22 -2.37 -9.15 -4.46
C ASP A 22 -2.24 -7.67 -4.10
N LEU A 23 -1.19 -7.28 -3.38
CA LEU A 23 -0.97 -5.91 -2.93
C LEU A 23 0.46 -5.68 -2.43
N ALA A 24 1.20 -4.77 -3.07
CA ALA A 24 2.53 -4.37 -2.63
C ALA A 24 2.84 -2.89 -2.94
N ALA A 25 3.79 -2.34 -2.19
CA ALA A 25 4.37 -1.02 -2.37
C ALA A 25 5.62 -1.10 -3.26
N PHE A 26 5.77 -0.12 -4.15
CA PHE A 26 6.89 -0.03 -5.09
C PHE A 26 7.40 1.42 -5.17
N PRO A 27 8.69 1.62 -5.51
CA PRO A 27 9.18 2.94 -5.87
C PRO A 27 8.52 3.44 -7.16
N THR A 28 8.52 4.75 -7.38
CA THR A 28 7.98 5.37 -8.60
C THR A 28 9.03 6.25 -9.29
N PRO A 29 8.95 6.44 -10.62
CA PRO A 29 9.82 7.38 -11.31
C PRO A 29 9.48 8.86 -11.03
N MET A 30 8.41 9.16 -10.29
CA MET A 30 7.95 10.53 -10.01
C MET A 30 8.76 11.24 -8.93
N GLY A 31 9.71 10.55 -8.29
CA GLY A 31 10.61 11.14 -7.30
C GLY A 31 11.09 10.11 -6.27
N PRO A 32 12.24 10.36 -5.61
CA PRO A 32 12.85 9.41 -4.69
C PRO A 32 12.01 9.14 -3.45
N ASP A 33 11.14 10.08 -3.05
CA ASP A 33 10.29 9.96 -1.85
C ASP A 33 8.87 9.46 -2.16
N ARG A 34 8.57 9.18 -3.44
CA ARG A 34 7.25 8.71 -3.89
C ARG A 34 7.20 7.20 -3.96
N ALA A 35 6.10 6.64 -3.48
CA ALA A 35 5.78 5.23 -3.58
C ALA A 35 4.40 5.02 -4.23
N ILE A 36 4.18 3.80 -4.70
CA ILE A 36 2.90 3.36 -5.26
C ILE A 36 2.50 2.02 -4.66
N LEU A 37 1.29 1.96 -4.11
CA LEU A 37 0.63 0.75 -3.67
C LEU A 37 -0.24 0.22 -4.82
N LYS A 38 0.05 -0.98 -5.31
CA LYS A 38 -0.67 -1.60 -6.45
C LYS A 38 -0.77 -3.11 -6.28
N GLY A 39 -1.71 -3.72 -7.01
CA GLY A 39 -1.95 -5.17 -7.02
C GLY A 39 -3.42 -5.48 -7.35
N ALA A 40 -3.79 -6.76 -7.36
CA ALA A 40 -5.15 -7.20 -7.67
C ALA A 40 -6.20 -6.80 -6.61
N ARG A 41 -5.78 -6.50 -5.37
CA ARG A 41 -6.67 -6.16 -4.24
C ARG A 41 -6.97 -4.68 -4.10
N ILE A 42 -6.49 -3.83 -5.03
CA ILE A 42 -6.78 -2.40 -5.07
C ILE A 42 -7.28 -1.99 -6.46
N LEU A 43 -8.40 -1.27 -6.51
CA LEU A 43 -9.12 -0.93 -7.75
C LEU A 43 -8.25 -0.14 -8.74
N SER A 44 -7.39 0.72 -8.23
CA SER A 44 -6.40 1.44 -9.00
C SER A 44 -5.19 1.75 -8.11
N PRO A 45 -4.00 1.96 -8.69
CA PRO A 45 -2.81 2.24 -7.89
C PRO A 45 -2.99 3.47 -7.00
N PHE A 46 -2.63 3.34 -5.72
CA PHE A 46 -2.55 4.45 -4.78
C PHE A 46 -1.11 4.96 -4.76
N SER A 47 -0.85 6.10 -5.37
CA SER A 47 0.46 6.76 -5.33
C SER A 47 0.45 7.94 -4.38
N ASP A 48 1.46 7.97 -3.49
CA ASP A 48 1.72 9.09 -2.60
C ASP A 48 3.19 9.11 -2.16
N ASP A 49 3.57 9.92 -1.17
CA ASP A 49 4.85 9.77 -0.50
C ASP A 49 4.98 8.40 0.22
N ALA A 50 6.22 7.92 0.40
CA ALA A 50 6.49 6.61 0.98
C ALA A 50 5.97 6.47 2.42
N ALA A 51 6.02 7.54 3.22
CA ALA A 51 5.55 7.52 4.60
C ALA A 51 4.02 7.36 4.67
N THR A 52 3.29 8.07 3.80
CA THR A 52 1.84 7.91 3.62
C THR A 52 1.50 6.50 3.17
N VAL A 53 2.24 5.92 2.22
CA VAL A 53 2.00 4.52 1.80
C VAL A 53 2.20 3.54 2.96
N LEU A 54 3.24 3.71 3.78
CA LEU A 54 3.45 2.89 4.99
C LEU A 54 2.30 3.07 5.99
N ARG A 55 1.84 4.30 6.22
CA ARG A 55 0.71 4.59 7.11
C ARG A 55 -0.57 3.92 6.61
N VAL A 56 -0.87 4.01 5.31
CA VAL A 56 -2.00 3.32 4.68
C VAL A 56 -1.90 1.81 4.86
N ALA A 57 -0.74 1.22 4.57
CA ALA A 57 -0.49 -0.22 4.71
C ALA A 57 -0.68 -0.69 6.17
N THR A 58 -0.29 0.15 7.14
CA THR A 58 -0.37 -0.17 8.57
C THR A 58 -1.77 0.00 9.14
N GLU A 59 -2.42 1.14 8.88
CA GLU A 59 -3.63 1.55 9.59
C GLU A 59 -4.91 1.25 8.82
N LEU A 60 -4.88 1.31 7.49
CA LEU A 60 -6.10 1.37 6.67
C LEU A 60 -6.34 0.10 5.85
N VAL A 61 -5.29 -0.65 5.51
CA VAL A 61 -5.41 -1.93 4.83
C VAL A 61 -5.81 -3.01 5.86
N PRO A 62 -6.97 -3.67 5.73
CA PRO A 62 -7.34 -4.78 6.61
C PRO A 62 -6.52 -6.03 6.28
N PRO A 63 -6.47 -7.05 7.15
CA PRO A 63 -5.95 -8.37 6.80
C PRO A 63 -6.58 -8.93 5.52
N ALA A 64 -5.83 -9.67 4.72
CA ALA A 64 -6.28 -10.19 3.42
C ALA A 64 -7.53 -11.07 3.54
N ALA A 65 -7.62 -11.86 4.62
CA ALA A 65 -8.79 -12.70 4.92
C ALA A 65 -10.06 -11.90 5.27
N GLU A 66 -9.91 -10.65 5.71
CA GLU A 66 -11.02 -9.78 6.12
C GLU A 66 -11.45 -8.81 5.01
N LEU A 67 -10.63 -8.64 3.97
CA LEU A 67 -10.93 -7.77 2.85
C LEU A 67 -12.08 -8.34 2.01
N LYS A 68 -13.26 -7.74 2.18
CA LYS A 68 -14.43 -8.01 1.32
C LYS A 68 -14.37 -7.12 0.08
N GLY A 69 -13.88 -7.68 -1.03
CA GLY A 69 -13.78 -6.99 -2.33
C GLY A 69 -12.40 -6.40 -2.59
N THR A 70 -12.35 -5.20 -3.17
CA THR A 70 -11.12 -4.47 -3.50
C THR A 70 -11.06 -3.13 -2.78
N LEU A 71 -9.88 -2.76 -2.30
CA LEU A 71 -9.58 -1.44 -1.77
C LEU A 71 -9.82 -0.37 -2.84
N ARG A 72 -10.27 0.81 -2.42
CA ARG A 72 -10.46 1.95 -3.32
C ARG A 72 -9.60 3.10 -2.83
N PRO A 73 -8.73 3.68 -3.68
CA PRO A 73 -7.91 4.83 -3.28
C PRO A 73 -8.70 6.00 -2.72
N ALA A 74 -9.95 6.23 -3.17
CA ALA A 74 -10.82 7.28 -2.63
C ALA A 74 -11.17 7.03 -1.16
N ASP A 75 -11.52 5.79 -0.79
CA ASP A 75 -11.88 5.42 0.59
C ASP A 75 -10.66 5.49 1.51
N LEU A 76 -9.47 5.16 1.00
CA LEU A 76 -8.21 5.29 1.74
C LEU A 76 -7.90 6.77 2.00
N ARG A 77 -8.02 7.64 0.98
CA ARG A 77 -7.78 9.08 1.12
C ARG A 77 -8.75 9.75 2.09
N ALA A 78 -10.00 9.33 2.13
CA ALA A 78 -11.00 9.89 3.03
C ALA A 78 -10.69 9.64 4.52
N LYS A 79 -9.74 8.76 4.85
CA LYS A 79 -9.36 8.36 6.21
C LYS A 79 -7.94 8.79 6.62
N LEU A 80 -7.20 9.48 5.74
CA LEU A 80 -5.85 9.97 6.01
C LEU A 80 -5.84 11.25 6.83
#